data_AF-A0A4Q2QRK1-F1
#
_entry.id   AF-A0A4Q2QRK1-F1
#
_cell.length_a   1.000
_cell.length_b   1.000
_cell.length_c   1.000
_cell.angle_alpha   90.00
_cell.angle_beta   90.00
_cell.angle_gamma   90.00
#
_symmetry.space_group_name_H-M   'P 1'
#
loop_
_entity.id
_entity.type
_entity.pdbx_description
1 polymer ?
#
loop_
_entity_poly.entity_id
_entity_poly.type
_entity_poly.pdbx_seq_one_letter_code
_entity_poly.pdbx_strand_id
1 'polypeptide(L)'
;MEKKLGLSALTALVLSSMLGAGVFSLPQNMAAVASPAALLIGWGITGAGILLLAFAMLILTRISPELDGGIFTYAREGFGELIGFCSAWGYWLCAVIANVSYLVIVFSALSFFTDTPELRLFGDGN
;
A
#
# COMPACT_ATOMS: atom_id res chain seq x y z
N MET A 1 -0.62 2.50 33.18
CA MET A 1 0.64 2.37 32.43
C MET A 1 0.28 2.18 30.98
N GLU A 2 0.41 3.22 30.15
CA GLU A 2 0.25 3.08 28.71
C GLU A 2 1.34 2.16 28.17
N LYS A 3 0.95 1.00 27.66
CA LYS A 3 1.88 0.04 27.07
C LYS A 3 2.18 0.51 25.64
N LYS A 4 3.02 1.55 25.52
CA LYS A 4 3.51 2.01 24.22
C LYS A 4 4.26 0.84 23.57
N LEU A 5 3.86 0.45 22.35
CA LEU A 5 4.54 -0.60 21.61
C LEU A 5 6.00 -0.20 21.40
N GLY A 6 6.92 -1.14 21.65
CA GLY A 6 8.34 -0.94 21.37
C GLY A 6 8.61 -0.86 19.86
N LEU A 7 9.76 -0.28 19.48
CA LEU A 7 10.16 -0.10 18.08
C LEU A 7 10.07 -1.40 17.26
N SER A 8 10.56 -2.52 17.83
CA SER A 8 10.52 -3.82 17.17
C SER A 8 9.11 -4.29 16.84
N ALA A 9 8.17 -4.09 17.77
CA ALA A 9 6.77 -4.47 17.58
C ALA A 9 6.08 -3.55 16.56
N LEU A 10 6.40 -2.24 16.55
CA LEU A 10 5.93 -1.31 15.52
C LEU A 10 6.47 -1.68 14.14
N THR A 11 7.75 -2.00 14.02
CA THR A 11 8.35 -2.43 12.75
C THR A 11 7.72 -3.72 12.25
N ALA A 12 7.53 -4.71 13.13
CA ALA A 12 6.88 -5.97 12.77
C ALA A 12 5.43 -5.75 12.31
N LEU A 13 4.69 -4.87 12.98
CA LEU A 13 3.32 -4.52 12.62
C LEU A 13 3.25 -3.85 11.24
N VAL A 14 4.15 -2.92 10.94
CA VAL A 14 4.24 -2.28 9.62
C VAL A 14 4.64 -3.27 8.54
N LEU A 15 5.64 -4.13 8.79
CA LEU A 15 6.03 -5.15 7.81
C LEU A 15 4.87 -6.10 7.52
N SER A 16 4.14 -6.53 8.55
CA SER A 16 2.98 -7.41 8.40
C SER A 16 1.84 -6.75 7.63
N SER A 17 1.64 -5.44 7.73
CA SER A 17 0.56 -4.75 6.99
C SER A 17 0.92 -4.47 5.53
N MET A 18 2.22 -4.40 5.20
CA MET A 18 2.70 -4.17 3.84
C MET A 18 2.85 -5.47 3.03
N LEU A 19 3.16 -6.59 3.69
CA LEU A 19 3.29 -7.89 3.05
C LEU A 19 1.90 -8.50 2.77
N GLY A 20 1.48 -8.43 1.51
CA GLY A 20 0.24 -9.07 1.02
C GLY A 20 0.45 -9.76 -0.33
N ALA A 21 -0.62 -10.32 -0.89
CA ALA A 21 -0.57 -11.07 -2.16
C ALA A 21 0.01 -10.25 -3.34
N GLY A 22 -0.13 -8.92 -3.31
CA GLY A 22 0.41 -8.01 -4.34
C GLY A 22 1.93 -8.06 -4.52
N VAL A 23 2.70 -8.37 -3.45
CA VAL A 23 4.17 -8.44 -3.56
C VAL A 23 4.64 -9.63 -4.41
N PHE A 24 3.82 -10.68 -4.51
CA PHE A 24 4.13 -11.86 -5.31
C PHE A 24 3.56 -11.75 -6.74
N SER A 25 2.35 -11.21 -6.88
CA SER A 25 1.69 -11.13 -8.18
C SER A 25 2.26 -10.05 -9.09
N LEU A 26 2.66 -8.88 -8.55
CA LEU A 26 3.17 -7.77 -9.37
C LEU A 26 4.48 -8.10 -10.09
N PRO A 27 5.54 -8.62 -9.43
CA PRO A 27 6.76 -9.01 -10.12
C PRO A 27 6.52 -10.12 -11.15
N GLN A 28 5.67 -11.10 -10.83
CA GLN A 28 5.33 -12.20 -11.73
C GLN A 28 4.64 -11.69 -13.00
N ASN A 29 3.63 -10.82 -12.86
CA ASN A 29 2.91 -10.25 -14.00
C ASN A 29 3.81 -9.36 -14.86
N MET A 30 4.69 -8.58 -14.25
CA MET A 30 5.63 -7.73 -14.99
C MET A 30 6.74 -8.55 -15.66
N ALA A 31 7.24 -9.61 -15.03
CA ALA A 31 8.24 -10.50 -15.62
C ALA A 31 7.71 -11.29 -16.82
N ALA A 32 6.40 -11.54 -16.88
CA ALA A 32 5.76 -12.22 -18.02
C ALA A 32 5.78 -11.36 -19.30
N VAL A 33 5.89 -10.03 -19.18
CA VAL A 33 5.78 -9.09 -20.30
C VAL A 33 7.07 -8.29 -20.54
N ALA A 34 7.83 -7.98 -19.49
CA ALA A 34 9.02 -7.12 -19.54
C ALA A 34 10.33 -7.91 -19.44
N SER A 35 11.42 -7.32 -19.95
CA SER A 35 12.76 -7.90 -19.78
C SER A 35 13.22 -7.83 -18.31
N PRO A 36 14.00 -8.81 -17.81
CA PRO A 36 14.46 -8.83 -16.42
C PRO A 36 15.22 -7.55 -15.99
N ALA A 37 16.00 -6.98 -16.92
CA ALA A 37 16.73 -5.73 -16.67
C ALA A 37 15.79 -4.53 -16.49
N ALA A 38 14.73 -4.42 -17.30
CA ALA A 38 13.75 -3.35 -17.18
C ALA A 38 12.97 -3.46 -15.85
N LEU A 39 12.64 -4.69 -15.43
CA LEU A 39 11.96 -4.92 -14.15
C LEU A 39 12.79 -4.47 -12.95
N LEU A 40 14.09 -4.81 -12.93
CA LEU A 40 15.00 -4.41 -11.85
C LEU A 40 15.17 -2.89 -11.76
N ILE A 41 15.27 -2.21 -12.91
CA ILE A 41 15.36 -0.75 -12.95
C ILE A 41 14.06 -0.13 -12.43
N GLY A 42 12.90 -0.63 -12.89
CA GLY A 42 11.60 -0.16 -12.41
C GLY A 42 11.45 -0.29 -10.89
N TRP A 43 11.78 -1.45 -10.34
CA TRP A 43 11.79 -1.67 -8.88
C TRP A 43 12.78 -0.78 -8.15
N GLY A 44 13.95 -0.52 -8.72
CA GLY A 44 14.93 0.41 -8.17
C GLY A 44 14.38 1.83 -8.05
N ILE A 45 13.72 2.33 -9.11
CA ILE A 45 13.09 3.65 -9.12
C ILE A 45 11.96 3.72 -8.09
N THR A 46 11.08 2.72 -8.07
CA THR A 46 9.98 2.64 -7.10
C THR A 46 10.49 2.60 -5.66
N GLY A 47 11.50 1.77 -5.39
CA GLY A 47 12.13 1.69 -4.07
C GLY A 47 12.76 3.01 -3.63
N ALA A 48 13.49 3.67 -4.52
CA ALA A 48 14.04 5.00 -4.24
C ALA A 48 12.95 6.04 -3.93
N GLY A 49 11.86 6.06 -4.70
CA GLY A 49 10.73 6.95 -4.46
C GLY A 49 10.06 6.72 -3.11
N ILE A 50 9.84 5.46 -2.72
CA ILE A 50 9.25 5.10 -1.42
C ILE A 50 10.17 5.52 -0.27
N LEU A 51 11.50 5.35 -0.40
CA LEU A 51 12.45 5.81 0.61
C LEU A 51 12.41 7.32 0.80
N LEU A 52 12.37 8.09 -0.29
CA LEU A 52 12.23 9.55 -0.22
C LEU A 52 10.93 9.96 0.50
N LEU A 53 9.81 9.28 0.20
CA LEU A 53 8.53 9.53 0.86
C LEU A 53 8.59 9.17 2.36
N ALA A 54 9.22 8.05 2.71
CA ALA A 54 9.40 7.64 4.10
C ALA A 54 10.23 8.65 4.89
N PHE A 55 11.30 9.18 4.30
CA PHE A 55 12.09 10.25 4.92
C PHE A 55 11.31 11.55 5.08
N ALA A 56 10.50 11.94 4.10
CA ALA A 56 9.64 13.12 4.20
C ALA A 56 8.66 12.99 5.38
N MET A 57 7.99 11.84 5.51
CA MET A 57 7.08 11.58 6.64
C MET A 57 7.82 11.51 7.98
N LEU A 58 9.02 10.92 8.01
CA LEU A 58 9.86 10.89 9.20
C LEU A 58 10.24 12.31 9.68
N ILE A 59 10.58 13.20 8.74
CA ILE A 59 10.89 14.60 9.04
C ILE A 59 9.65 15.32 9.57
N LEU A 60 8.49 15.17 8.92
CA LEU A 60 7.22 15.77 9.37
C LEU A 60 6.85 15.34 10.78
N THR A 61 6.97 14.05 11.08
CA THR A 61 6.69 13.50 12.42
C THR A 61 7.61 14.07 13.50
N ARG A 62 8.83 14.48 13.14
CA ARG A 62 9.79 15.11 14.08
C ARG A 62 9.56 16.61 14.25
N ILE A 63 9.10 17.30 13.21
CA ILE A 63 8.86 18.74 13.23
C ILE A 63 7.57 19.07 14.00
N SER A 64 6.51 18.30 13.77
CA SER A 64 5.20 18.51 14.39
C SER A 64 4.72 17.22 15.08
N PRO A 65 5.36 16.84 16.20
CA PRO A 65 5.04 15.61 16.93
C PRO A 65 3.67 15.65 17.61
N GLU A 66 3.07 16.84 17.79
CA GLU A 66 1.71 17.00 18.30
C GLU A 66 0.61 16.60 17.29
N LEU A 67 0.94 16.44 16.00
CA LEU A 67 -0.01 16.10 14.96
C LEU A 67 -0.12 14.58 14.78
N ASP A 68 -1.08 13.95 15.46
CA ASP A 68 -1.28 12.48 15.45
C ASP A 68 -2.25 11.96 14.38
N GLY A 69 -2.86 12.84 13.56
CA GLY A 69 -3.84 12.42 12.54
C GLY A 69 -3.23 11.94 11.22
N GLY A 70 -1.91 11.87 11.09
CA GLY A 70 -1.26 11.39 9.87
C GLY A 70 -1.31 12.37 8.70
N ILE A 71 -1.29 11.86 7.46
CA ILE A 71 -1.01 12.63 6.24
C ILE A 71 -1.93 13.85 6.07
N PHE A 72 -3.22 13.71 6.39
CA PHE A 72 -4.19 14.80 6.23
C PHE A 72 -3.95 15.95 7.22
N THR A 73 -3.52 15.64 8.45
CA THR A 73 -3.29 16.67 9.48
C THR A 73 -2.07 17.50 9.13
N TYR A 74 -0.99 16.86 8.67
CA TYR A 74 0.17 17.57 8.14
C TYR A 74 -0.17 18.44 6.92
N ALA A 75 -1.01 17.94 6.01
CA ALA A 75 -1.45 18.70 4.83
C ALA A 75 -2.33 19.90 5.21
N ARG A 76 -3.23 19.73 6.19
CA ARG A 76 -4.10 20.80 6.68
C ARG A 76 -3.30 21.90 7.39
N GLU A 77 -2.37 21.52 8.27
CA GLU A 77 -1.57 22.47 9.03
C GLU A 77 -0.63 23.27 8.11
N GLY A 78 -0.02 22.62 7.12
CA GLY A 78 0.93 23.26 6.22
C GLY A 78 0.30 24.10 5.09
N PHE A 79 -0.87 23.71 4.59
CA PHE A 79 -1.44 24.28 3.36
C PHE A 79 -2.91 24.74 3.49
N GLY A 80 -3.52 24.61 4.66
CA GLY A 80 -4.89 25.02 4.94
C GLY A 80 -5.96 23.96 4.70
N GLU A 81 -7.21 24.30 4.99
CA GLU A 81 -8.33 23.34 5.07
C GLU A 81 -8.68 22.69 3.73
N LEU A 82 -8.59 23.42 2.61
CA LEU A 82 -8.91 22.89 1.29
C LEU A 82 -7.95 21.75 0.90
N ILE A 83 -6.65 21.95 1.09
CA ILE A 83 -5.63 20.95 0.76
C ILE A 83 -5.71 19.76 1.72
N GLY A 84 -5.98 20.03 3.01
CA GLY A 84 -6.29 18.98 3.99
C GLY A 84 -7.49 18.12 3.57
N PHE A 85 -8.58 18.74 3.11
CA PHE A 85 -9.76 18.03 2.60
C PHE A 85 -9.45 17.19 1.35
N CYS A 86 -8.77 17.76 0.36
CA CYS A 86 -8.36 17.05 -0.84
C CYS A 86 -7.47 15.83 -0.51
N SER A 87 -6.55 15.97 0.46
CA SER A 87 -5.70 14.88 0.92
C SER A 87 -6.51 13.76 1.58
N ALA A 88 -7.44 14.11 2.48
CA ALA A 88 -8.32 13.13 3.14
C ALA A 88 -9.22 12.40 2.13
N TRP A 89 -9.80 13.14 1.18
CA TRP A 89 -10.65 12.57 0.13
C TRP A 89 -9.88 11.63 -0.80
N GLY A 90 -8.68 12.06 -1.23
CA GLY A 90 -7.79 11.24 -2.05
C GLY A 90 -7.35 9.95 -1.34
N TYR A 91 -6.99 10.05 -0.05
CA TYR A 91 -6.66 8.88 0.76
C TYR A 91 -7.84 7.92 0.89
N TRP A 92 -9.04 8.44 1.16
CA TRP A 92 -10.25 7.64 1.25
C TRP A 92 -10.56 6.92 -0.07
N LEU A 93 -10.48 7.61 -1.20
CA LEU A 93 -10.71 7.01 -2.52
C LEU A 93 -9.68 5.89 -2.82
N CYS A 94 -8.40 6.14 -2.53
CA CYS A 94 -7.36 5.12 -2.64
C CYS A 94 -7.66 3.89 -1.77
N ALA A 95 -8.14 4.10 -0.54
CA ALA A 95 -8.49 3.00 0.36
C ALA A 95 -9.69 2.18 -0.17
N VAL A 96 -10.71 2.83 -0.73
CA VAL A 96 -11.85 2.14 -1.36
C VAL A 96 -11.38 1.27 -2.52
N ILE A 97 -10.58 1.83 -3.43
CA ILE A 97 -10.04 1.10 -4.58
C ILE A 97 -9.16 -0.07 -4.11
N ALA A 98 -8.30 0.16 -3.12
CA ALA A 98 -7.44 -0.88 -2.55
C ALA A 98 -8.25 -2.05 -1.96
N ASN A 99 -9.35 -1.76 -1.25
CA ASN A 99 -10.23 -2.80 -0.71
C ASN A 99 -10.89 -3.63 -1.82
N VAL A 100 -11.35 -3.00 -2.90
CA VAL A 100 -11.92 -3.70 -4.06
C VAL A 100 -10.87 -4.59 -4.72
N SER A 101 -9.67 -4.06 -4.96
CA SER A 101 -8.55 -4.85 -5.51
C SER A 101 -8.18 -6.04 -4.63
N TYR A 102 -8.25 -5.90 -3.29
CA TYR A 102 -8.00 -7.01 -2.38
C TYR A 102 -9.05 -8.12 -2.53
N LEU A 103 -10.33 -7.76 -2.64
CA LEU A 103 -11.40 -8.74 -2.89
C LEU A 103 -11.20 -9.49 -4.21
N VAL A 104 -10.80 -8.79 -5.27
CA VAL A 104 -10.45 -9.41 -6.56
C VAL A 104 -9.35 -10.45 -6.39
N ILE A 105 -8.27 -10.12 -5.68
CA ILE A 105 -7.17 -11.06 -5.43
C ILE A 105 -7.63 -12.26 -4.59
N VAL A 106 -8.50 -12.05 -3.60
CA VAL A 106 -9.07 -13.14 -2.80
C VAL A 106 -9.90 -14.09 -3.67
N PHE A 107 -10.77 -13.57 -4.53
CA PHE A 107 -11.55 -14.40 -5.45
C PHE A 107 -10.68 -15.11 -6.49
N SER A 108 -9.66 -14.45 -7.02
CA SER A 108 -8.67 -15.08 -7.91
C SER A 108 -7.87 -16.19 -7.21
N ALA A 109 -7.52 -16.01 -5.93
CA ALA A 109 -6.85 -17.04 -5.16
C ALA A 109 -7.79 -18.23 -4.85
N LEU A 110 -9.08 -17.97 -4.60
CA LEU A 110 -10.07 -19.02 -4.38
C LEU A 110 -10.39 -19.78 -5.67
N SER A 111 -10.51 -19.09 -6.81
CA SER A 111 -10.75 -19.71 -8.11
C SER A 111 -9.65 -20.68 -8.51
N PHE A 112 -8.40 -20.42 -8.13
CA PHE A 112 -7.31 -21.38 -8.32
C PHE A 112 -7.58 -22.76 -7.69
N PHE A 113 -8.36 -22.83 -6.61
CA PHE A 113 -8.72 -24.09 -5.95
C PHE A 113 -10.09 -24.64 -6.35
N THR A 114 -11.04 -23.78 -6.70
CA THR A 114 -12.44 -24.16 -6.95
C THR A 114 -12.80 -24.26 -8.42
N ASP A 115 -12.17 -23.47 -9.30
CA ASP A 115 -12.50 -23.47 -10.72
C ASP A 115 -11.85 -24.69 -11.39
N THR A 116 -12.68 -25.45 -12.10
CA THR A 116 -12.28 -26.62 -12.90
C THR A 116 -12.63 -26.33 -14.37
N PRO A 117 -12.05 -26.99 -15.39
CA PRO A 117 -12.32 -26.66 -16.80
C PRO A 117 -13.81 -26.70 -17.19
N GLU A 118 -14.65 -27.40 -16.43
CA GLU A 118 -16.09 -27.58 -16.64
C GLU A 118 -16.96 -26.61 -15.81
N LEU A 119 -16.43 -25.98 -14.77
CA LEU A 119 -17.18 -25.09 -13.86
C LEU A 119 -16.31 -23.94 -13.37
N ARG A 120 -16.60 -22.72 -13.83
CA ARG A 120 -16.02 -21.47 -13.32
C ARG A 120 -17.03 -20.81 -12.38
N LEU A 121 -16.74 -20.79 -11.08
CA LEU A 121 -17.59 -20.22 -10.05
C LEU A 121 -17.17 -18.80 -9.67
N PHE A 122 -15.85 -18.56 -9.59
CA PHE A 122 -15.31 -17.27 -9.15
C PHE A 122 -14.53 -16.53 -10.25
N GLY A 123 -13.98 -17.26 -11.24
CA GLY A 123 -13.24 -16.68 -12.36
C GLY A 123 -11.90 -16.04 -11.96
N ASP A 124 -11.22 -15.43 -12.93
CA ASP A 124 -9.90 -14.82 -12.70
C ASP A 124 -9.98 -13.41 -12.05
N GLY A 125 -11.17 -12.98 -11.62
CA GLY A 125 -11.37 -11.69 -10.98
C GLY A 125 -11.16 -10.47 -11.90
N ASN A 126 -11.15 -10.67 -13.22
CA ASN A 126 -11.06 -9.63 -14.26
C ASN A 126 -12.01 -9.93 -15.42
#